data_AF-A0A528AA10-F1
#
_entry.id   AF-A0A528AA10-F1
#
_cell.length_a   1.000
_cell.length_b   1.000
_cell.length_c   1.000
_cell.angle_alpha   90.00
_cell.angle_beta   90.00
_cell.angle_gamma   90.00
#
_symmetry.space_group_name_H-M   'P 1'
#
loop_
_entity.id
_entity.type
_entity.pdbx_description
1 polymer ?
#
loop_
_entity_poly.entity_id
_entity_poly.type
_entity_poly.pdbx_seq_one_letter_code
_entity_poly.pdbx_strand_id
1 'polypeptide(L)'
;MSATLATAMLSGAAVSAQNVTPANRNALVLQGELQMLENRLRRQQYQQQQQQFRAQDRQVVPQRPDVPQMAPTCRLERSGSRFIRTCR
;
A
#
# COMPACT_ATOMS: atom_id res chain seq x y z
N MET A 1 -12.81 -50.83 -12.05
CA MET A 1 -12.75 -49.36 -11.92
C MET A 1 -14.17 -48.86 -11.83
N SER A 2 -14.57 -48.30 -10.69
CA SER A 2 -15.97 -47.92 -10.41
C SER A 2 -16.11 -46.41 -10.44
N ALA A 3 -17.00 -45.89 -11.29
CA ALA A 3 -17.26 -44.46 -11.44
C ALA A 3 -18.45 -44.05 -10.55
N THR A 4 -18.24 -43.08 -9.66
CA THR A 4 -19.29 -42.47 -8.83
C THR A 4 -19.72 -41.14 -9.45
N LEU A 5 -21.02 -41.00 -9.74
CA LEU A 5 -21.65 -39.78 -10.23
C LEU A 5 -21.87 -38.79 -9.08
N ALA A 6 -21.23 -37.63 -9.15
CA ALA A 6 -21.43 -36.54 -8.20
C ALA A 6 -22.62 -35.66 -8.62
N THR A 7 -23.64 -35.60 -7.77
CA THR A 7 -24.79 -34.69 -7.92
C THR A 7 -24.42 -33.34 -7.30
N ALA A 8 -24.30 -32.30 -8.12
CA ALA A 8 -24.10 -30.94 -7.65
C ALA A 8 -25.46 -30.31 -7.30
N MET A 9 -25.74 -30.13 -6.01
CA MET A 9 -26.86 -29.33 -5.53
C MET A 9 -26.40 -27.88 -5.39
N LEU A 10 -26.86 -26.99 -6.26
CA LEU A 10 -26.68 -25.54 -6.10
C LEU A 10 -27.59 -25.06 -4.96
N SER A 11 -27.01 -24.83 -3.78
CA SER A 11 -27.66 -24.12 -2.69
C SER A 11 -27.66 -22.61 -3.00
N GLY A 12 -28.80 -22.12 -3.50
CA GLY A 12 -29.06 -20.68 -3.59
C GLY A 12 -29.02 -20.07 -2.19
N ALA A 13 -28.06 -19.17 -1.94
CA ALA A 13 -27.96 -18.46 -0.68
C ALA A 13 -29.13 -17.46 -0.56
N ALA A 14 -30.11 -17.77 0.28
CA ALA A 14 -31.13 -16.81 0.68
C ALA A 14 -30.49 -15.76 1.61
N VAL A 15 -30.46 -14.50 1.18
CA VAL A 15 -30.02 -13.39 2.03
C VAL A 15 -31.16 -13.03 2.98
N SER A 16 -30.98 -13.30 4.26
CA SER A 16 -31.92 -12.90 5.31
C SER A 16 -31.64 -11.46 5.74
N ALA A 17 -32.61 -10.55 5.58
CA ALA A 17 -32.54 -9.20 6.10
C ALA A 17 -32.70 -9.23 7.63
N GLN A 18 -31.63 -8.95 8.37
CA GLN A 18 -31.66 -8.94 9.83
C GLN A 18 -32.32 -7.64 10.32
N ASN A 19 -33.45 -7.77 11.01
CA ASN A 19 -34.18 -6.63 11.56
C ASN A 19 -33.50 -6.17 12.86
N VAL A 20 -32.67 -5.13 12.79
CA VAL A 20 -31.89 -4.63 13.94
C VAL A 20 -32.78 -3.76 14.83
N THR A 21 -33.13 -4.27 16.02
CA THR A 21 -33.89 -3.52 17.05
C THR A 21 -33.06 -2.36 17.62
N PRO A 22 -33.68 -1.29 18.18
CA PRO A 22 -32.95 -0.12 18.68
C PRO A 22 -31.88 -0.45 19.74
N ALA A 23 -32.14 -1.42 20.63
CA ALA A 23 -31.16 -1.89 21.61
C ALA A 23 -29.94 -2.57 20.93
N ASN A 24 -30.18 -3.30 19.85
CA ASN A 24 -29.13 -3.95 19.06
C ASN A 24 -28.32 -2.91 18.26
N ARG A 25 -28.94 -1.81 17.79
CA ARG A 25 -28.23 -0.68 17.18
C ARG A 25 -27.20 -0.05 18.11
N ASN A 26 -27.56 0.18 19.37
CA ASN A 26 -26.62 0.74 20.35
C ASN A 26 -25.43 -0.19 20.62
N ALA A 27 -25.68 -1.51 20.71
CA ALA A 27 -24.61 -2.50 20.85
C ALA A 27 -23.69 -2.55 19.62
N LEU A 28 -24.26 -2.49 18.41
CA LEU A 28 -23.51 -2.44 17.15
C LEU A 28 -22.67 -1.17 17.02
N VAL A 29 -23.20 -0.02 17.41
CA VAL A 29 -22.46 1.26 17.41
C VAL A 29 -21.28 1.17 18.38
N LEU A 30 -21.51 0.70 19.61
CA LEU A 30 -20.46 0.55 20.61
C LEU A 30 -19.36 -0.41 20.13
N GLN A 31 -19.73 -1.52 19.50
CA GLN A 31 -18.77 -2.48 18.93
C GLN A 31 -17.95 -1.85 17.79
N GLY A 32 -18.59 -1.06 16.93
CA GLY A 32 -17.93 -0.31 15.86
C GLY A 32 -16.94 0.74 16.39
N GLU A 33 -17.32 1.46 17.45
CA GLU A 33 -16.44 2.44 18.11
C GLU A 33 -15.22 1.78 18.75
N LEU A 34 -15.40 0.65 19.43
CA LEU A 34 -14.29 -0.12 20.01
C LEU A 34 -13.33 -0.63 18.92
N GLN A 35 -13.87 -1.17 17.82
CA GLN A 35 -13.06 -1.61 16.70
C GLN A 35 -12.32 -0.44 16.03
N MET A 36 -12.96 0.73 15.93
CA MET A 36 -12.33 1.94 15.40
C MET A 36 -11.18 2.41 16.29
N LEU A 37 -11.36 2.40 17.62
CA LEU A 37 -10.32 2.74 18.59
C LEU A 37 -9.11 1.81 18.48
N GLU A 38 -9.36 0.49 18.42
CA GLU A 38 -8.31 -0.50 18.25
C GLU A 38 -7.53 -0.28 16.95
N ASN A 39 -8.24 -0.06 15.84
CA ASN A 39 -7.62 0.24 14.54
C ASN A 39 -6.78 1.52 14.57
N ARG A 40 -7.27 2.57 15.25
CA ARG A 40 -6.51 3.83 15.40
C ARG A 40 -5.22 3.59 16.17
N LEU A 41 -5.27 2.82 17.26
CA LEU A 41 -4.10 2.50 18.07
C LEU A 41 -3.08 1.66 17.28
N ARG A 42 -3.53 0.61 16.58
CA ARG A 42 -2.66 -0.20 15.69
C ARG A 42 -1.97 0.66 14.62
N ARG A 43 -2.72 1.58 13.99
CA ARG A 43 -2.15 2.48 12.97
C ARG A 43 -1.11 3.45 13.55
N GLN A 44 -1.35 4.01 14.73
CA GLN A 44 -0.38 4.89 15.39
C GLN A 44 0.93 4.14 15.72
N GLN A 45 0.84 2.93 16.27
CA GLN A 45 2.01 2.11 16.55
C GLN A 45 2.80 1.79 15.27
N TYR A 46 2.11 1.37 14.21
CA TYR A 46 2.75 1.09 12.92
C TYR A 46 3.45 2.34 12.35
N GLN A 47 2.80 3.50 12.43
CA GLN A 47 3.38 4.76 11.95
C GLN A 47 4.66 5.11 12.71
N GLN A 48 4.67 4.99 14.04
CA GLN A 48 5.87 5.25 14.83
C GLN A 48 7.01 4.29 14.47
N GLN A 49 6.71 3.00 14.32
CA GLN A 49 7.71 2.00 13.95
C GLN A 49 8.31 2.30 12.57
N GLN A 50 7.49 2.67 11.59
CA GLN A 50 7.96 3.06 10.26
C GLN A 50 8.84 4.32 10.29
N GLN A 51 8.52 5.30 11.16
CA GLN A 51 9.37 6.48 11.32
C GLN A 51 10.74 6.12 11.89
N GLN A 52 10.80 5.19 12.84
CA GLN A 52 12.06 4.70 13.40
C GLN A 52 12.92 4.02 12.34
N PHE A 53 12.35 3.13 11.53
CA PHE A 53 13.10 2.50 10.42
C PHE A 53 13.59 3.51 9.39
N ARG A 54 12.75 4.48 9.01
CA ARG A 54 13.19 5.57 8.10
C ARG A 54 14.31 6.41 8.71
N ALA A 55 14.29 6.64 10.02
CA ALA A 55 15.36 7.38 10.69
C ALA A 55 16.67 6.58 10.71
N GLN A 56 16.59 5.27 10.94
CA GLN A 56 17.74 4.36 10.88
C GLN A 56 18.31 4.27 9.47
N ASP A 57 17.47 4.09 8.45
CA ASP A 57 17.90 4.03 7.05
C ASP A 57 18.57 5.33 6.59
N ARG A 58 18.10 6.49 7.05
CA ARG A 58 18.72 7.79 6.73
C ARG A 58 20.11 7.98 7.36
N GLN A 59 20.40 7.34 8.49
CA GLN A 59 21.75 7.37 9.09
C GLN A 59 22.75 6.65 8.19
N VAL A 60 22.30 5.61 7.48
CA VAL A 60 23.06 4.97 6.41
C VAL A 60 22.97 5.84 5.17
N VAL A 61 23.80 6.89 5.10
CA VAL A 61 23.89 7.73 3.91
C VAL A 61 24.18 6.81 2.72
N PRO A 62 23.26 6.69 1.74
CA PRO A 62 23.56 5.95 0.53
C PRO A 62 24.75 6.65 -0.10
N GLN A 63 25.86 5.93 -0.32
CA GLN A 63 26.95 6.46 -1.11
C GLN A 63 26.37 6.81 -2.47
N ARG A 64 26.13 8.10 -2.72
CA ARG A 64 25.67 8.55 -4.03
C ARG A 64 26.82 8.23 -4.98
N PRO A 65 26.59 7.45 -6.03
CA PRO A 65 27.61 7.29 -7.05
C PRO A 65 27.98 8.68 -7.55
N ASP A 66 29.27 8.91 -7.75
CA ASP A 66 29.75 10.16 -8.31
C ASP A 66 29.34 10.19 -9.79
N VAL A 67 28.11 10.65 -10.03
CA VAL A 67 27.57 10.75 -11.39
C VAL A 67 28.22 11.96 -12.01
N PRO A 68 28.93 11.82 -13.15
CA PRO A 68 29.52 12.96 -13.83
C PRO A 68 28.44 13.97 -14.18
N GLN A 69 28.44 15.09 -13.46
CA GLN A 69 27.61 16.24 -13.72
C GLN A 69 28.10 16.88 -15.02
N MET A 70 27.17 17.23 -15.91
CA MET A 70 27.53 17.98 -17.10
C MET A 70 27.94 19.39 -16.66
N ALA A 71 29.14 19.83 -17.05
CA ALA A 71 29.60 21.18 -16.71
C ALA A 71 28.57 22.21 -17.22
N PRO A 72 28.28 23.29 -16.46
CA PRO A 72 27.26 24.26 -16.83
C PRO A 72 27.56 24.99 -18.16
N THR A 73 28.82 24.96 -18.61
CA THR A 73 29.23 25.49 -19.92
C THR A 73 29.02 24.52 -21.08
N CYS A 74 28.66 23.26 -20.78
CA CYS A 74 28.35 22.26 -21.77
C CYS A 74 26.83 22.24 -22.04
N ARG A 75 26.46 21.93 -23.28
CA ARG A 75 25.09 21.61 -23.73
C ARG A 75 25.07 20.26 -24.45
N LEU A 76 23.97 19.54 -24.34
CA LEU A 76 23.70 18.35 -25.14
C LEU A 76 22.90 18.80 -26.36
N GLU A 77 23.52 18.71 -27.53
CA GLU A 77 22.89 19.06 -28.80
C GLU A 77 22.60 17.80 -29.61
N ARG A 78 21.45 17.78 -30.29
CA ARG A 78 21.08 16.68 -31.16
C ARG A 78 21.80 16.82 -32.50
N SER A 79 22.57 15.81 -32.90
CA SER A 79 23.22 15.71 -34.20
C SER A 79 22.71 14.45 -34.92
N GLY A 80 21.77 14.65 -35.84
CA GLY A 80 21.05 13.58 -36.53
C GLY A 80 20.28 12.66 -35.57
N SER A 81 20.71 11.39 -35.49
CA SER A 81 20.15 10.37 -34.59
C SER A 81 20.87 10.24 -33.25
N ARG A 82 21.92 11.04 -33.00
CA ARG A 82 22.72 10.98 -31.77
C ARG A 82 22.68 12.31 -31.01
N PHE A 83 23.10 12.29 -29.74
CA PHE A 83 23.36 13.50 -28.96
C PHE A 83 24.87 13.69 -28.79
N ILE A 84 25.34 14.91 -29.00
CA ILE A 84 26.73 15.33 -28.81
C ILE A 84 26.82 16.35 -27.68
N ARG A 85 27.91 16.30 -26.91
CA ARG A 85 28.19 17.27 -25.86
C ARG A 85 29.04 18.40 -26.43
N THR A 86 28.52 19.60 -26.49
CA THR A 86 29.23 20.82 -26.93
C THR A 86 29.54 21.68 -25.71
N CYS A 87 30.79 22.06 -25.50
CA CYS A 87 31.19 22.89 -24.36
C CYS A 87 31.83 24.18 -24.88
N ARG A 88 31.47 25.33 -24.28
CA ARG A 88 32.06 26.64 -24.56
C ARG A 88 33.04 27.05 -23.46
#